data_AF-A0A1R1YK50-F1
#
_entry.id   AF-A0A1R1YK50-F1
#
_cell.length_a   1.000
_cell.length_b   1.000
_cell.length_c   1.000
_cell.angle_alpha   90.00
_cell.angle_beta   90.00
_cell.angle_gamma   90.00
#
_symmetry.space_group_name_H-M   'P 1'
#
loop_
_entity.id
_entity.type
_entity.pdbx_description
1 polymer ?
#
loop_
_entity_poly.entity_id
_entity_poly.type
_entity_poly.pdbx_seq_one_letter_code
_entity_poly.pdbx_strand_id
1 'polypeptide(L)'
;MVYNANTYSNEVHFNTSSLHADAHLVNGPDVAPAISTSSTYLFNKSEHGANNYGDNQLYEYSRYGTPTLARTEAVLSKICNGFATVHSSGLSSLLSLLIHYRPKRIIMKHGYFGCDNVIKIYRTLIPDAVVLGLDCEYKENDFVWLETPVNPTGEIEDIQYFA
;
A
#
# COMPACT_ATOMS: atom_id res chain seq x y z
N MET A 1 6.10 29.24 -31.71
CA MET A 1 5.79 29.80 -30.38
C MET A 1 6.81 29.18 -29.43
N VAL A 2 7.77 29.97 -28.96
CA VAL A 2 8.88 29.49 -28.14
C VAL A 2 8.34 29.27 -26.72
N TYR A 3 8.23 28.01 -26.30
CA TYR A 3 7.90 27.71 -24.91
C TYR A 3 9.14 27.91 -24.06
N ASN A 4 9.11 28.95 -23.23
CA ASN A 4 10.11 29.23 -22.21
C ASN A 4 10.25 28.00 -21.29
N ALA A 5 11.48 27.49 -21.20
CA ALA A 5 11.88 26.54 -20.19
C ALA A 5 11.97 27.27 -18.84
N ASN A 6 10.83 27.46 -18.18
CA ASN A 6 10.81 27.75 -16.76
C ASN A 6 11.25 26.48 -16.03
N THR A 7 12.40 26.56 -15.36
CA THR A 7 12.83 25.60 -14.34
C THR A 7 11.87 25.71 -13.13
N TYR A 8 10.71 25.08 -13.26
CA TYR A 8 9.88 24.71 -12.12
C TYR A 8 10.60 23.59 -11.37
N SER A 9 10.46 23.51 -10.03
CA SER A 9 10.78 22.26 -9.35
C SER A 9 10.00 21.14 -10.06
N ASN A 10 10.66 20.02 -10.37
CA ASN A 10 10.01 18.84 -10.94
C ASN A 10 9.02 18.17 -9.96
N GLU A 11 8.70 18.82 -8.84
CA GLU A 11 7.72 18.35 -7.88
C GLU A 11 6.32 18.74 -8.33
N VAL A 12 5.63 17.75 -8.86
CA VAL A 12 4.21 17.82 -9.18
C VAL A 12 3.40 17.82 -7.88
N HIS A 13 2.52 18.81 -7.73
CA HIS A 13 1.67 18.96 -6.53
C HIS A 13 0.83 17.72 -6.24
N PHE A 14 0.48 17.47 -4.96
CA PHE A 14 -0.30 16.31 -4.50
C PHE A 14 -1.54 16.07 -5.36
N ASN A 15 -2.40 17.09 -5.52
CA ASN A 15 -3.64 16.99 -6.30
C ASN A 15 -3.40 16.54 -7.76
N THR A 16 -2.33 17.01 -8.39
CA THR A 16 -1.99 16.63 -9.76
C THR A 16 -1.44 15.19 -9.79
N SER A 17 -0.60 14.81 -8.82
CA SER A 17 -0.10 13.45 -8.66
C SER A 17 -1.24 12.44 -8.43
N SER A 18 -2.25 12.79 -7.63
CA SER A 18 -3.43 11.97 -7.36
C SER A 18 -4.25 11.65 -8.62
N LEU A 19 -4.08 12.41 -9.70
CA LEU A 19 -4.80 12.22 -10.97
C LEU A 19 -3.93 11.60 -12.08
N HIS A 20 -2.61 11.77 -12.02
CA HIS A 20 -1.73 11.52 -13.17
C HIS A 20 -0.48 10.67 -12.88
N ALA A 21 -0.23 10.27 -11.64
CA ALA A 21 0.99 9.54 -11.29
C ALA A 21 1.13 8.17 -12.01
N ASP A 22 0.02 7.58 -12.46
CA ASP A 22 -0.05 6.35 -13.22
C ASP A 22 0.04 6.53 -14.74
N ALA A 23 0.24 7.76 -15.25
CA ALA A 23 0.19 8.06 -16.69
C ALA A 23 1.16 7.20 -17.52
N HIS A 24 2.30 6.82 -16.95
CA HIS A 24 3.29 5.95 -17.58
C HIS A 24 2.81 4.49 -17.76
N LEU A 25 1.70 4.11 -17.13
CA LEU A 25 1.07 2.79 -17.26
C LEU A 25 -0.12 2.78 -18.21
N VAL A 26 -0.53 3.95 -18.73
CA VAL A 26 -1.64 4.06 -19.68
C VAL A 26 -1.29 3.35 -20.97
N ASN A 27 -2.16 2.44 -21.39
CA ASN A 27 -2.07 1.76 -22.67
C ASN A 27 -3.40 1.92 -23.41
N GLY A 28 -3.42 2.72 -24.47
CA GLY A 28 -4.61 3.04 -25.24
C GLY A 28 -5.05 4.51 -25.15
N PRO A 29 -6.11 4.90 -25.88
CA PRO A 29 -6.58 6.28 -25.98
C PRO A 29 -7.48 6.73 -24.83
N ASP A 30 -7.86 5.83 -23.92
CA ASP A 30 -8.83 6.09 -22.87
C ASP A 30 -8.26 7.03 -21.80
N VAL A 31 -9.02 8.09 -21.50
CA VAL A 31 -8.64 9.05 -20.44
C VAL A 31 -8.85 8.43 -19.05
N ALA A 32 -9.97 7.74 -18.85
CA ALA A 32 -10.27 7.06 -17.59
C ALA A 32 -9.60 5.67 -17.57
N PRO A 33 -9.10 5.20 -16.41
CA PRO A 33 -8.61 3.84 -16.30
C PRO A 33 -9.68 2.80 -16.61
N ALA A 34 -9.36 1.85 -17.50
CA ALA A 34 -10.21 0.69 -17.75
C ALA A 34 -10.26 -0.24 -16.53
N ILE A 35 -11.40 -0.92 -16.35
CA ILE A 35 -11.58 -1.96 -15.33
C ILE A 35 -11.22 -3.31 -15.95
N SER A 36 -10.11 -3.90 -15.51
CA SER A 36 -9.74 -5.27 -15.90
C SER A 36 -10.54 -6.28 -15.09
N THR A 37 -11.46 -6.99 -15.73
CA THR A 37 -12.27 -8.06 -15.12
C THR A 37 -11.70 -9.47 -15.38
N SER A 38 -10.59 -9.57 -16.12
CA SER A 38 -9.91 -10.85 -16.39
C SER A 38 -9.22 -11.42 -15.16
N SER A 39 -9.22 -12.74 -15.03
CA SER A 39 -8.46 -13.47 -14.00
C SER A 39 -7.11 -13.97 -14.51
N THR A 40 -7.01 -14.26 -15.80
CA THR A 40 -5.81 -14.74 -16.48
C THR A 40 -5.46 -13.84 -17.65
N TYR A 41 -4.20 -13.89 -18.09
CA TYR A 41 -3.69 -13.10 -19.19
C TYR A 41 -2.97 -13.98 -20.22
N LEU A 42 -2.64 -13.39 -21.37
CA LEU A 42 -1.86 -14.08 -22.40
C LEU A 42 -0.51 -14.52 -21.81
N PHE A 43 -0.13 -15.76 -22.11
CA PHE A 43 1.10 -16.38 -21.63
C PHE A 43 1.77 -17.13 -22.77
N ASN A 44 3.05 -16.84 -23.02
CA ASN A 44 3.87 -17.61 -23.95
C ASN A 44 4.72 -18.60 -23.15
N LYS A 45 4.52 -19.90 -23.42
CA LYS A 45 5.24 -20.98 -22.73
C LYS A 45 6.74 -21.00 -23.06
N SER A 46 7.16 -20.63 -24.26
CA SER A 46 8.59 -20.64 -24.61
C SER A 46 9.36 -19.52 -23.92
N GLU A 47 8.70 -18.38 -23.67
CA GLU A 47 9.28 -17.20 -23.04
C GLU A 47 8.98 -17.14 -21.54
N HIS A 48 8.18 -18.08 -21.02
CA HIS A 48 7.68 -18.09 -19.65
C HIS A 48 7.00 -16.77 -19.23
N GLY A 49 6.30 -16.13 -20.17
CA GLY A 49 5.67 -14.83 -19.99
C GLY A 49 5.26 -14.23 -21.33
N ALA A 50 4.40 -13.23 -21.33
CA ALA A 50 4.10 -12.44 -22.53
C ALA A 50 3.65 -11.04 -22.12
N ASN A 51 4.13 -10.02 -22.82
CA ASN A 51 3.59 -8.67 -22.70
C ASN A 51 2.10 -8.73 -23.04
N ASN A 52 1.27 -8.36 -22.09
CA ASN A 52 -0.18 -8.38 -22.25
C ASN A 52 -0.81 -7.00 -22.02
N TYR A 53 -0.01 -6.02 -21.60
CA TYR A 53 -0.36 -4.60 -21.54
C TYR A 53 0.88 -3.73 -21.80
N GLY A 54 0.83 -2.83 -22.78
CA GLY A 54 1.96 -1.96 -23.13
C GLY A 54 3.28 -2.71 -23.44
N ASP A 55 4.38 -1.95 -23.51
CA ASP A 55 5.66 -2.50 -23.97
C ASP A 55 6.45 -3.24 -22.87
N ASN A 56 6.07 -3.10 -21.60
CA ASN A 56 6.77 -3.71 -20.45
C ASN A 56 5.82 -4.07 -19.29
N GLN A 57 4.53 -4.29 -19.54
CA GLN A 57 3.62 -4.76 -18.49
C GLN A 57 3.18 -6.20 -18.76
N LEU A 58 3.44 -7.01 -17.75
CA LEU A 58 3.18 -8.44 -17.76
C LEU A 58 2.41 -8.78 -16.49
N TYR A 59 1.15 -9.16 -16.68
CA TYR A 59 0.31 -9.71 -15.62
C TYR A 59 0.16 -11.21 -15.86
N GLU A 60 0.31 -12.05 -14.85
CA GLU A 60 0.16 -13.51 -15.00
C GLU A 60 -1.23 -13.96 -14.55
N TYR A 61 -1.60 -13.56 -13.34
CA TYR A 61 -2.85 -13.95 -12.69
C TYR A 61 -3.33 -12.82 -11.79
N SER A 62 -4.63 -12.52 -11.83
CA SER A 62 -5.20 -11.35 -11.15
C SER A 62 -5.06 -11.35 -9.63
N ARG A 63 -4.79 -12.52 -9.03
CA ARG A 63 -4.44 -12.64 -7.61
C ARG A 63 -3.19 -11.84 -7.25
N TYR A 64 -2.21 -11.77 -8.15
CA TYR A 64 -0.92 -11.13 -7.92
C TYR A 64 -0.89 -9.69 -8.41
N GLY A 65 -1.59 -9.42 -9.52
CA GLY A 65 -1.63 -8.08 -10.10
C GLY A 65 -2.58 -7.99 -11.28
N THR A 66 -3.11 -6.79 -11.49
CA THR A 66 -3.92 -6.43 -12.65
C THR A 66 -3.48 -5.05 -13.14
N PRO A 67 -3.74 -4.67 -14.41
CA PRO A 67 -3.43 -3.32 -14.89
C PRO A 67 -4.17 -2.23 -14.10
N THR A 68 -5.40 -2.50 -13.64
CA THR A 68 -6.15 -1.57 -12.78
C THR A 68 -5.50 -1.41 -11.40
N LEU A 69 -5.00 -2.52 -10.83
CA LEU A 69 -4.30 -2.51 -9.54
C LEU A 69 -2.97 -1.77 -9.63
N ALA A 70 -2.16 -2.06 -10.65
CA ALA A 70 -0.85 -1.41 -10.86
C ALA A 70 -0.98 0.11 -10.99
N ARG A 71 -2.01 0.59 -11.69
CA ARG A 71 -2.31 2.03 -11.76
C ARG A 71 -2.68 2.63 -10.40
N THR A 72 -3.48 1.91 -9.60
CA THR A 72 -3.84 2.34 -8.24
C THR A 72 -2.61 2.40 -7.34
N GLU A 73 -1.78 1.37 -7.36
CA GLU A 73 -0.54 1.29 -6.60
C GLU A 73 0.47 2.36 -7.03
N ALA A 74 0.57 2.70 -8.32
CA ALA A 74 1.42 3.79 -8.81
C ALA A 74 0.99 5.15 -8.25
N VAL A 75 -0.31 5.44 -8.22
CA VAL A 75 -0.84 6.68 -7.62
C VAL A 75 -0.57 6.71 -6.12
N LEU A 76 -0.95 5.66 -5.39
CA LEU A 76 -0.72 5.56 -3.94
C LEU A 76 0.77 5.68 -3.60
N SER A 77 1.63 5.00 -4.35
CA SER A 77 3.08 5.07 -4.15
C SER A 77 3.60 6.49 -4.27
N LYS A 78 3.14 7.23 -5.29
CA LYS A 78 3.57 8.61 -5.52
C LYS A 78 3.09 9.55 -4.40
N ILE A 79 1.83 9.45 -3.98
CA ILE A 79 1.26 10.39 -3.00
C ILE A 79 1.66 10.06 -1.55
N CYS A 80 1.97 8.80 -1.25
CA CYS A 80 2.49 8.37 0.04
C CYS A 80 4.02 8.39 0.11
N ASN A 81 4.69 8.74 -0.99
CA ASN A 81 6.15 8.77 -1.11
C ASN A 81 6.83 7.46 -0.68
N GLY A 82 6.28 6.33 -1.12
CA GLY A 82 6.73 4.99 -0.73
C GLY A 82 6.27 3.93 -1.72
N PHE A 83 6.68 2.68 -1.52
CA PHE A 83 6.17 1.56 -2.31
C PHE A 83 4.80 1.12 -1.77
N ALA A 84 3.77 1.13 -2.60
CA ALA A 84 2.42 0.76 -2.20
C ALA A 84 2.01 -0.62 -2.73
N THR A 85 1.38 -1.41 -1.87
CA THR A 85 0.68 -2.65 -2.24
C THR A 85 -0.75 -2.59 -1.74
N VAL A 86 -1.71 -2.89 -2.61
CA VAL A 86 -3.13 -2.85 -2.27
C VAL A 86 -3.62 -4.24 -1.89
N HIS A 87 -4.35 -4.32 -0.78
CA HIS A 87 -5.01 -5.53 -0.32
C HIS A 87 -6.54 -5.40 -0.42
N SER A 88 -7.23 -6.52 -0.20
CA SER A 88 -8.71 -6.58 -0.23
C SER A 88 -9.40 -5.70 0.82
N SER A 89 -8.71 -5.29 1.88
CA SER A 89 -9.21 -4.42 2.96
C SER A 89 -8.05 -3.84 3.77
N GLY A 90 -8.28 -2.79 4.56
CA GLY A 90 -7.29 -2.29 5.52
C GLY A 90 -6.88 -3.33 6.57
N LEU A 91 -7.81 -4.21 6.98
CA LEU A 91 -7.53 -5.28 7.94
C LEU A 91 -6.65 -6.40 7.36
N SER A 92 -6.81 -6.72 6.08
CA SER A 92 -5.90 -7.66 5.40
C SER A 92 -4.53 -7.05 5.14
N SER A 93 -4.42 -5.72 4.97
CA SER A 93 -3.13 -5.01 4.97
C SER A 93 -2.42 -5.10 6.33
N LEU A 94 -3.13 -4.89 7.44
CA LEU A 94 -2.53 -5.06 8.77
C LEU A 94 -2.08 -6.51 8.99
N LEU A 95 -2.92 -7.49 8.66
CA LEU A 95 -2.57 -8.89 8.80
C LEU A 95 -1.36 -9.28 7.92
N SER A 96 -1.26 -8.76 6.69
CA SER A 96 -0.12 -9.04 5.81
C SER A 96 1.19 -8.51 6.40
N LEU A 97 1.18 -7.31 6.98
CA LEU A 97 2.33 -6.76 7.70
C LEU A 97 2.74 -7.63 8.89
N LEU A 98 1.78 -8.04 9.73
CA LEU A 98 2.05 -8.90 10.87
C LEU A 98 2.62 -10.27 10.45
N ILE A 99 2.10 -10.87 9.38
CA ILE A 99 2.61 -12.14 8.85
C ILE A 99 3.99 -11.98 8.23
N HIS A 100 4.28 -10.85 7.58
CA HIS A 100 5.57 -10.56 6.97
C HIS A 100 6.66 -10.37 8.01
N TYR A 101 6.45 -9.47 8.98
CA TYR A 101 7.45 -9.15 10.01
C TYR A 101 7.49 -10.14 11.18
N ARG A 102 6.39 -10.87 11.41
CA ARG A 102 6.23 -11.85 12.50
C ARG A 102 6.63 -11.31 13.89
N PRO A 103 6.19 -10.11 14.29
CA PRO A 103 6.61 -9.53 15.57
C PRO A 103 6.08 -10.32 16.76
N LYS A 104 6.88 -10.36 17.82
CA LYS A 104 6.47 -10.88 19.14
C LYS A 104 6.02 -9.78 20.10
N ARG A 105 6.40 -8.53 19.83
CA ARG A 105 6.03 -7.36 20.64
C ARG A 105 5.34 -6.36 19.73
N ILE A 106 4.04 -6.20 19.93
CA ILE A 106 3.19 -5.27 19.18
C ILE A 106 2.83 -4.12 20.12
N ILE A 107 3.23 -2.91 19.76
CA ILE A 107 3.02 -1.71 20.56
C ILE A 107 1.90 -0.93 19.88
N MET A 108 0.79 -0.74 20.58
CA MET A 108 -0.38 -0.07 20.03
C MET A 108 -1.23 0.57 21.13
N LYS A 109 -1.95 1.63 20.75
CA LYS A 109 -3.10 2.14 21.50
C LYS A 109 -4.38 1.60 20.88
N HIS A 110 -5.44 1.46 21.67
CA HIS A 110 -6.75 1.14 21.10
C HIS A 110 -7.21 2.26 20.16
N GLY A 111 -7.50 1.87 18.91
CA GLY A 111 -8.06 2.74 17.89
C GLY A 111 -9.22 2.02 17.21
N TYR A 112 -9.16 1.88 15.88
CA TYR A 112 -10.15 1.13 15.15
C TYR A 112 -10.23 -0.32 15.66
N PHE A 113 -11.39 -0.69 16.22
CA PHE A 113 -11.60 -1.99 16.87
C PHE A 113 -11.29 -3.21 15.97
N GLY A 114 -11.32 -3.03 14.64
CA GLY A 114 -10.94 -4.08 13.70
C GLY A 114 -9.47 -4.47 13.81
N CYS A 115 -8.58 -3.53 14.15
CA CYS A 115 -7.14 -3.78 14.33
C CYS A 115 -6.89 -4.71 15.53
N ASP A 116 -7.59 -4.49 16.65
CA ASP A 116 -7.58 -5.38 17.81
C ASP A 116 -8.01 -6.81 17.43
N ASN A 117 -9.02 -6.96 16.58
CA ASN A 117 -9.50 -8.26 16.13
C ASN A 117 -8.49 -8.98 15.22
N VAL A 118 -7.81 -8.25 14.33
CA VAL A 118 -6.72 -8.81 13.51
C VAL A 118 -5.57 -9.30 14.39
N ILE A 119 -5.20 -8.55 15.42
CA ILE A 119 -4.11 -8.93 16.33
C ILE A 119 -4.51 -10.15 17.17
N LYS A 120 -5.77 -10.27 17.60
CA LYS A 120 -6.27 -11.50 18.24
C LYS A 120 -6.12 -12.71 17.32
N ILE A 121 -6.46 -12.58 16.03
CA ILE A 121 -6.28 -13.64 15.04
C ILE A 121 -4.80 -13.96 14.88
N TYR A 122 -3.95 -12.96 14.70
CA TYR A 122 -2.50 -13.14 14.56
C TYR A 122 -1.89 -13.89 15.76
N ARG A 123 -2.32 -13.61 16.99
CA ARG A 123 -1.87 -14.32 18.20
C ARG A 123 -2.30 -15.79 18.25
N THR A 124 -3.29 -16.22 17.47
CA THR A 124 -3.56 -17.67 17.30
C THR A 124 -2.47 -18.38 16.50
N LEU A 125 -1.79 -17.65 15.60
CA LEU A 125 -0.69 -18.15 14.78
C LEU A 125 0.65 -18.02 15.52
N ILE A 126 0.82 -16.94 16.29
CA ILE A 126 2.02 -16.62 17.08
C ILE A 126 1.62 -16.45 18.57
N PRO A 127 1.46 -17.54 19.34
CA PRO A 127 0.91 -17.49 20.70
C PRO A 127 1.75 -16.70 21.71
N ASP A 128 3.05 -16.56 21.47
CA ASP A 128 3.98 -15.82 22.31
C ASP A 128 4.02 -14.31 21.99
N ALA A 129 3.25 -13.84 21.02
CA ALA A 129 3.12 -12.42 20.75
C ALA A 129 2.33 -11.70 21.86
N VAL A 130 2.88 -10.58 22.34
CA VAL A 130 2.31 -9.72 23.37
C VAL A 130 1.95 -8.35 22.78
N VAL A 131 0.92 -7.74 23.35
CA VAL A 131 0.46 -6.38 23.01
C VAL A 131 0.78 -5.46 24.18
N LEU A 132 1.42 -4.34 23.90
CA LEU A 132 1.86 -3.34 24.88
C LEU A 132 1.31 -1.96 24.51
N GLY A 133 1.09 -1.12 25.52
CA GLY A 133 0.68 0.28 25.32
C GLY A 133 1.83 1.15 24.79
N LEU A 134 1.50 2.32 24.24
CA LEU A 134 2.47 3.29 23.72
C LEU A 134 3.43 3.85 24.80
N ASP A 135 3.08 3.70 26.08
CA ASP A 135 3.84 4.11 27.26
C ASP A 135 4.89 3.08 27.73
N CYS A 136 5.02 1.95 27.02
CA CYS A 136 5.96 0.90 27.38
C CYS A 136 7.43 1.27 27.08
N GLU A 137 8.36 0.51 27.64
CA GLU A 137 9.76 0.53 27.21
C GLU A 137 9.90 -0.12 25.83
N TYR A 138 10.38 0.67 24.86
CA TYR A 138 10.64 0.25 23.49
C TYR A 138 11.94 -0.56 23.39
N LYS A 139 11.90 -1.62 22.59
CA LYS A 139 13.01 -2.55 22.36
C LYS A 139 13.24 -2.74 20.87
N GLU A 140 14.42 -3.23 20.54
CA GLU A 140 14.76 -3.59 19.17
C GLU A 140 13.75 -4.63 18.63
N ASN A 141 13.31 -4.43 17.39
CA ASN A 141 12.29 -5.25 16.70
C ASN A 141 10.86 -5.14 17.25
N ASP A 142 10.56 -4.09 18.01
CA ASP A 142 9.18 -3.75 18.37
C ASP A 142 8.39 -3.31 17.12
N PHE A 143 7.20 -3.90 16.92
CA PHE A 143 6.28 -3.48 15.88
C PHE A 143 5.32 -2.44 16.44
N VAL A 144 5.49 -1.19 16.05
CA VAL A 144 4.64 -0.08 16.50
C VAL A 144 3.52 0.15 15.49
N TRP A 145 2.27 0.01 15.94
CA TRP A 145 1.07 0.35 15.18
C TRP A 145 0.43 1.61 15.73
N LEU A 146 0.61 2.71 15.01
CA LEU A 146 0.09 4.03 15.38
C LEU A 146 -1.11 4.38 14.50
N GLU A 147 -2.19 4.87 15.12
CA GLU A 147 -3.34 5.45 14.42
C GLU A 147 -3.46 6.93 14.77
N THR A 148 -3.61 7.78 13.76
CA THR A 148 -3.75 9.22 13.96
C THR A 148 -4.53 9.84 12.78
N PRO A 149 -5.69 10.48 13.01
CA PRO A 149 -6.41 10.54 14.29
C PRO A 149 -6.95 9.17 14.75
N VAL A 150 -6.96 8.93 16.05
CA VAL A 150 -7.48 7.70 16.67
C VAL A 150 -8.99 7.60 16.48
N ASN A 151 -9.49 6.48 15.95
CA ASN A 151 -10.94 6.21 15.88
C ASN A 151 -11.42 5.59 17.21
N PRO A 152 -12.52 6.04 17.85
CA PRO A 152 -13.47 7.09 17.41
C PRO A 152 -13.21 8.47 18.03
N THR A 153 -12.16 8.63 18.84
CA THR A 153 -11.97 9.81 19.68
C THR A 153 -11.44 11.03 18.94
N GLY A 154 -10.78 10.84 17.79
CA GLY A 154 -10.15 11.88 16.99
C GLY A 154 -8.86 12.43 17.59
N GLU A 155 -8.29 11.77 18.60
CA GLU A 155 -7.02 12.17 19.22
C GLU A 155 -5.86 12.03 18.23
N ILE A 156 -4.94 12.98 18.25
CA ILE A 156 -3.78 13.02 17.35
C ILE A 156 -2.55 12.58 18.13
N GLU A 157 -1.82 11.63 17.56
CA GLU A 157 -0.53 11.17 18.08
C GLU A 157 0.62 11.89 17.36
N ASP A 158 1.69 12.21 18.09
CA ASP A 158 2.91 12.80 17.52
C ASP A 158 3.77 11.72 16.87
N ILE A 159 3.70 11.62 15.54
CA ILE A 159 4.46 10.62 14.77
C ILE A 159 5.98 10.77 15.01
N GLN A 160 6.49 12.00 15.14
CA GLN A 160 7.93 12.24 15.24
C GLN A 160 8.50 11.76 16.58
N TYR A 161 7.67 11.70 17.63
CA TYR A 161 8.05 11.13 18.91
C TYR A 161 8.28 9.60 18.82
N PHE A 162 7.62 8.90 17.90
CA PHE A 162 7.69 7.44 17.72
C PHE A 162 8.55 6.97 16.53
N ALA A 163 9.10 7.89 15.72
CA ALA A 163 9.77 7.63 14.44
C ALA A 163 11.29 7.91 14.47
#